data_AF-A0AAD8QYH4-F1
#
_entry.id   AF-A0AAD8QYH4-F1
#
_cell.length_a   1.000
_cell.length_b   1.000
_cell.length_c   1.000
_cell.angle_alpha   90.00
_cell.angle_beta   90.00
_cell.angle_gamma   90.00
#
_symmetry.space_group_name_H-M   'P 1'
#
loop_
_entity.id
_entity.type
_entity.pdbx_description
1 polymer ?
#
loop_
_entity_poly.entity_id
_entity_poly.type
_entity_poly.pdbx_seq_one_letter_code
_entity_poly.pdbx_strand_id
1 'polypeptide(L)'
;MADCHHWEAKLIGEVPILGYVSERLMVDDPHTEYDYSGLSLTDMEQLNHTKFYQLGNGGSLIFERDLEALAEFLECPHPEFFGAQVNDQPGGELQWVIVADLRGKIEPPMSERIQFSVRDNNWLDGLARALQEALAQLKYPVEHLDFMLTRKELDNSHAYANQTHLHQSQQSETIKILAKERKSLRQQRAKKDYIIARLRAKIASLEETVKAQETQLKDLEGEGEDIQGGGTSYLSDDDDFEEAKDLDFHTDVEGYEFMEAGVDDFILIDVDEEE
;
A
#
# COMPACT_ATOMS: atom_id res chain seq x y z
N MET A 1 -6.20 31.59 -16.47
CA MET A 1 -7.33 31.66 -17.41
C MET A 1 -6.86 31.00 -18.70
N ALA A 2 -7.73 30.16 -19.26
CA ALA A 2 -7.52 29.17 -20.33
C ALA A 2 -6.88 27.84 -19.88
N ASP A 3 -7.40 26.66 -20.22
CA ASP A 3 -8.77 26.22 -20.51
C ASP A 3 -8.78 24.69 -20.35
N CYS A 4 -9.82 24.17 -19.69
CA CYS A 4 -10.06 22.74 -19.51
C CYS A 4 -10.52 22.13 -20.84
N HIS A 5 -9.76 21.18 -21.39
CA HIS A 5 -10.25 20.29 -22.43
C HIS A 5 -10.89 19.03 -21.83
N HIS A 6 -12.18 19.19 -21.58
CA HIS A 6 -13.22 18.19 -21.43
C HIS A 6 -13.30 17.33 -22.70
N TRP A 7 -13.09 16.03 -22.60
CA TRP A 7 -13.43 15.08 -23.66
C TRP A 7 -14.53 14.16 -23.15
N GLU A 8 -15.76 14.52 -23.51
CA GLU A 8 -16.94 13.66 -23.51
C GLU A 8 -16.80 12.61 -24.63
N ALA A 9 -16.67 11.34 -24.26
CA ALA A 9 -16.89 10.24 -25.18
C ALA A 9 -18.38 9.90 -25.20
N LYS A 10 -19.02 10.37 -26.27
CA LYS A 10 -20.42 10.19 -26.64
C LYS A 10 -20.70 8.71 -26.95
N LEU A 11 -21.48 8.07 -26.10
CA LEU A 11 -22.19 6.81 -26.37
C LEU A 11 -23.08 6.99 -27.62
N ILE A 12 -22.96 6.11 -28.61
CA ILE A 12 -24.01 5.60 -29.52
C ILE A 12 -23.36 4.50 -30.37
N GLY A 13 -23.98 3.31 -30.39
CA GLY A 13 -23.66 2.26 -31.35
C GLY A 13 -23.82 0.85 -30.79
N GLU A 14 -25.05 0.50 -30.41
CA GLU A 14 -25.44 -0.86 -30.06
C GLU A 14 -25.04 -1.84 -31.18
N VAL A 15 -24.20 -2.81 -30.85
CA VAL A 15 -24.04 -4.07 -31.59
C VAL A 15 -24.58 -5.15 -30.67
N PRO A 16 -25.52 -5.99 -31.13
CA PRO A 16 -26.14 -6.99 -30.28
C PRO A 16 -25.10 -8.06 -29.95
N ILE A 17 -24.64 -8.04 -28.71
CA ILE A 17 -23.98 -9.19 -28.09
C ILE A 17 -25.08 -10.26 -28.03
N LEU A 18 -25.02 -11.23 -28.93
CA LEU A 18 -25.72 -12.49 -28.78
C LEU A 18 -25.23 -13.09 -27.46
N GLY A 19 -26.00 -12.85 -26.40
CA GLY A 19 -25.89 -13.56 -25.16
C GLY A 19 -26.15 -15.03 -25.46
N TYR A 20 -25.08 -15.80 -25.60
CA TYR A 20 -25.15 -17.20 -25.24
C TYR A 20 -25.31 -17.25 -23.72
N VAL A 21 -26.56 -17.11 -23.29
CA VAL A 21 -27.05 -17.73 -22.07
C VAL A 21 -26.85 -19.22 -22.32
N SER A 22 -25.73 -19.77 -21.85
CA SER A 22 -25.64 -21.21 -21.64
C SER A 22 -26.50 -21.49 -20.42
N GLU A 23 -27.81 -21.55 -20.68
CA GLU A 23 -28.79 -22.11 -19.79
C GLU A 23 -28.30 -23.52 -19.49
N ARG A 24 -27.86 -23.69 -18.24
CA ARG A 24 -27.53 -24.95 -17.63
C ARG A 24 -28.82 -25.75 -17.50
N LEU A 25 -29.34 -26.24 -18.62
CA LEU A 25 -30.25 -27.36 -18.64
C LEU A 25 -29.40 -28.59 -18.31
N MET A 26 -29.39 -28.89 -17.01
CA MET A 26 -29.20 -30.25 -16.54
C MET A 26 -30.29 -31.10 -17.19
N VAL A 27 -29.98 -31.60 -18.38
CA VAL A 27 -30.58 -32.83 -18.89
C VAL A 27 -29.64 -33.91 -18.38
N ASP A 28 -30.06 -34.54 -17.28
CA ASP A 28 -29.54 -35.82 -16.84
C ASP A 28 -29.72 -36.82 -17.99
N ASP A 29 -28.67 -37.00 -18.80
CA ASP A 29 -28.56 -38.12 -19.72
C ASP A 29 -27.40 -39.00 -19.22
N PRO A 30 -27.68 -40.08 -18.45
CA PRO A 30 -26.63 -40.86 -17.79
C PRO A 30 -25.95 -41.89 -18.71
N HIS A 31 -26.02 -41.74 -20.04
CA HIS A 31 -25.48 -42.73 -20.98
C HIS A 31 -24.75 -42.13 -22.20
N THR A 32 -23.82 -41.20 -21.97
CA THR A 32 -22.62 -41.12 -22.83
C THR A 32 -21.45 -41.66 -22.02
N GLU A 33 -21.38 -42.99 -21.99
CA GLU A 33 -20.21 -43.74 -21.57
C GLU A 33 -19.09 -43.41 -22.59
N TYR A 34 -18.29 -42.39 -22.28
CA TYR A 34 -16.97 -42.31 -22.89
C TYR A 34 -16.24 -43.54 -22.41
N ASP A 35 -16.08 -44.52 -23.30
CA ASP A 35 -15.38 -45.76 -23.04
C ASP A 35 -13.89 -45.42 -22.83
N TYR A 36 -13.56 -44.95 -21.63
CA TYR A 36 -12.21 -44.91 -21.09
C TYR A 36 -11.81 -46.34 -20.75
N SER A 37 -11.76 -47.22 -21.77
CA SER A 37 -11.01 -48.47 -21.70
C SER A 37 -9.53 -48.08 -21.72
N GLY A 38 -9.06 -47.61 -20.57
CA GLY A 38 -7.71 -47.12 -20.33
C GLY A 38 -6.72 -48.26 -20.52
N LEU A 39 -5.93 -48.17 -21.58
CA LEU A 39 -4.62 -48.78 -21.58
C LEU A 39 -3.85 -48.10 -20.44
N SER A 40 -3.35 -48.89 -19.48
CA SER A 40 -2.48 -48.34 -18.45
C SER A 40 -1.26 -47.68 -19.12
N LEU A 41 -0.61 -46.72 -18.46
CA LEU A 41 0.61 -46.09 -18.98
C LEU A 41 1.64 -47.17 -19.43
N THR A 42 1.66 -48.30 -18.71
CA THR A 42 2.48 -49.49 -19.00
C THR A 42 2.03 -50.31 -20.22
N ASP A 43 0.77 -50.25 -20.62
CA ASP A 43 0.27 -50.89 -21.84
C ASP A 43 0.52 -50.01 -23.08
N MET A 44 0.55 -48.68 -22.90
CA MET A 44 0.87 -47.74 -23.98
C MET A 44 2.32 -47.82 -24.44
N GLU A 45 3.27 -48.10 -23.54
CA GLU A 45 4.70 -48.27 -23.86
C GLU A 45 5.01 -49.58 -24.62
N GLN A 46 4.11 -50.57 -24.59
CA GLN A 46 4.30 -51.88 -25.24
C GLN A 46 3.70 -51.96 -26.65
N LEU A 47 3.09 -50.88 -27.13
CA LEU A 47 2.56 -50.81 -28.49
C LEU A 47 3.69 -50.67 -29.51
N ASN A 48 3.71 -51.55 -30.50
CA ASN A 48 4.58 -51.38 -31.68
C ASN A 48 4.04 -50.23 -32.54
N HIS A 49 4.51 -49.01 -32.27
CA HIS A 49 4.14 -47.84 -33.07
C HIS A 49 4.64 -47.98 -34.50
N THR A 50 3.71 -47.97 -35.45
CA THR A 50 3.98 -48.11 -36.89
C THR A 50 3.92 -46.77 -37.62
N LYS A 51 3.37 -45.73 -36.99
CA LYS A 51 3.32 -44.36 -37.52
C LYS A 51 3.74 -43.34 -36.47
N PHE A 52 4.35 -42.26 -36.95
CA PHE A 52 4.78 -41.12 -36.15
C PHE A 52 4.40 -39.83 -36.86
N TYR A 53 3.96 -38.84 -36.09
CA TYR A 53 3.74 -37.49 -36.56
C TYR A 53 4.12 -36.50 -35.46
N GLN A 54 4.89 -35.47 -35.83
CA GLN A 54 5.24 -34.36 -34.95
C GLN A 54 4.64 -33.09 -35.51
N LEU A 55 4.05 -32.29 -34.63
CA LEU A 55 3.45 -31.02 -35.00
C LEU A 55 4.49 -30.09 -35.67
N GLY A 56 4.11 -29.42 -36.77
CA GLY A 56 4.99 -28.51 -37.51
C GLY A 56 5.73 -29.13 -38.71
N ASN A 57 5.59 -30.44 -38.95
CA ASN A 57 6.21 -31.12 -40.11
C ASN A 57 5.48 -30.91 -41.46
N GLY A 58 4.67 -29.84 -41.59
CA GLY A 58 4.09 -29.41 -42.85
C GLY A 58 2.91 -30.25 -43.33
N GLY A 59 2.12 -30.80 -42.40
CA GLY A 59 0.81 -31.34 -42.73
C GLY A 59 -0.15 -30.22 -43.14
N SER A 60 -1.24 -30.59 -43.81
CA SER A 60 -2.42 -29.75 -43.91
C SER A 60 -3.52 -30.36 -43.05
N LEU A 61 -3.19 -30.69 -41.81
CA LEU A 61 -4.15 -31.31 -40.88
C LEU A 61 -5.02 -30.23 -40.24
N ILE A 62 -6.27 -30.61 -39.99
CA ILE A 62 -7.22 -29.76 -39.28
C ILE A 62 -6.69 -29.62 -37.84
N PHE A 63 -6.70 -28.40 -37.30
CA PHE A 63 -6.17 -28.02 -35.98
C PHE A 63 -4.63 -27.93 -35.83
N GLU A 64 -3.85 -28.25 -36.86
CA GLU A 64 -2.38 -28.18 -36.81
C GLU A 64 -1.89 -26.76 -36.48
N ARG A 65 -2.40 -25.75 -37.20
CA ARG A 65 -2.02 -24.35 -36.99
C ARG A 65 -2.43 -23.82 -35.61
N ASP A 66 -3.61 -24.20 -35.15
CA ASP A 66 -4.13 -23.73 -33.86
C ASP A 66 -3.31 -24.34 -32.71
N LEU A 67 -2.96 -25.63 -32.81
CA LEU A 67 -2.14 -26.31 -31.82
C LEU A 67 -0.69 -25.82 -31.86
N GLU A 68 -0.17 -25.49 -33.04
CA GLU A 68 1.17 -24.93 -33.20
C GLU A 68 1.27 -23.56 -32.56
N ALA A 69 0.30 -22.67 -32.83
CA ALA A 69 0.24 -21.35 -32.20
C ALA A 69 0.10 -21.45 -30.67
N LEU A 70 -0.68 -22.42 -30.17
CA LEU A 70 -0.84 -22.62 -28.73
C LEU A 70 0.44 -23.17 -28.08
N ALA A 71 1.13 -24.11 -28.73
CA ALA A 71 2.40 -24.65 -28.24
C ALA A 71 3.49 -23.56 -28.21
N GLU A 72 3.55 -22.71 -29.23
CA GLU A 72 4.46 -21.55 -29.29
C GLU A 72 4.13 -20.54 -28.19
N PHE A 73 2.86 -20.18 -28.00
CA PHE A 73 2.41 -19.27 -26.94
C PHE A 73 2.76 -19.77 -25.54
N LEU A 74 2.66 -21.08 -25.31
CA LEU A 74 3.02 -21.72 -24.05
C LEU A 74 4.52 -22.00 -23.91
N GLU A 75 5.33 -21.68 -24.93
CA GLU A 75 6.75 -22.02 -25.03
C GLU A 75 7.02 -23.51 -24.74
N CYS A 76 6.11 -24.38 -25.15
CA CYS A 76 6.20 -25.82 -24.96
C CYS A 76 6.77 -26.51 -26.21
N PRO A 77 7.50 -27.63 -26.06
CA PRO A 77 7.95 -28.41 -27.20
C PRO A 77 6.78 -28.87 -28.07
N HIS A 78 7.00 -28.97 -29.39
CA HIS A 78 5.97 -29.46 -30.32
C HIS A 78 5.46 -30.85 -29.91
N PRO A 79 4.12 -31.01 -29.78
CA PRO A 79 3.44 -32.29 -29.55
C PRO A 79 3.89 -33.40 -30.50
N GLU A 80 4.06 -34.59 -29.95
CA GLU A 80 4.40 -35.81 -30.68
C GLU A 80 3.24 -36.80 -30.64
N PHE A 81 2.95 -37.44 -31.77
CA PHE A 81 1.86 -38.39 -31.93
C PHE A 81 2.37 -39.72 -32.50
N PHE A 82 1.98 -40.82 -31.87
CA PHE A 82 2.44 -42.16 -32.20
C PHE A 82 1.24 -43.06 -32.48
N GLY A 83 1.19 -43.68 -33.66
CA GLY A 83 0.12 -44.58 -34.09
C GLY A 83 0.53 -46.04 -34.04
N ALA A 84 -0.30 -46.88 -33.43
CA ALA A 84 -0.19 -48.33 -33.49
C ALA A 84 -1.50 -48.93 -33.99
N GLN A 85 -1.41 -49.95 -34.85
CA GLN A 85 -2.58 -50.74 -35.22
C GLN A 85 -2.77 -51.84 -34.20
N VAL A 86 -3.98 -51.94 -33.68
CA VAL A 86 -4.36 -52.93 -32.68
C VAL A 86 -5.59 -53.68 -33.15
N ASN A 87 -5.60 -54.99 -32.95
CA ASN A 87 -6.75 -55.84 -33.21
C ASN A 87 -7.23 -56.43 -31.88
N ASP A 88 -8.02 -55.65 -31.16
CA ASP A 88 -8.46 -55.98 -29.80
C ASP A 88 -9.62 -57.00 -29.78
N GLN A 89 -10.22 -57.33 -30.93
CA GLN A 89 -11.37 -58.24 -31.00
C GLN A 89 -11.13 -59.40 -31.97
N PRO A 90 -11.41 -60.66 -31.58
CA PRO A 90 -11.33 -61.79 -32.49
C PRO A 90 -12.41 -61.66 -33.59
N GLY A 91 -11.98 -61.25 -34.77
CA GLY A 91 -12.85 -60.95 -35.93
C GLY A 91 -13.22 -59.47 -36.09
N GLY A 92 -12.66 -58.57 -35.28
CA GLY A 92 -12.89 -57.13 -35.38
C GLY A 92 -12.13 -56.44 -36.52
N GLU A 93 -12.56 -55.23 -36.85
CA GLU A 93 -11.84 -54.34 -37.76
C GLU A 93 -10.56 -53.82 -37.08
N LEU A 94 -9.49 -53.66 -37.86
CA LEU A 94 -8.23 -53.07 -37.39
C LEU A 94 -8.47 -51.64 -36.92
N GLN A 95 -8.13 -51.35 -35.66
CA GLN A 95 -8.23 -50.01 -35.09
C GLN A 95 -6.84 -49.40 -34.92
N TRP A 96 -6.77 -48.09 -35.06
CA TRP A 96 -5.61 -47.27 -34.73
C TRP A 96 -5.74 -46.76 -33.30
N VAL A 97 -4.73 -47.03 -32.49
CA VAL A 97 -4.49 -46.36 -31.22
C VAL A 97 -3.44 -45.28 -31.46
N ILE A 98 -3.77 -44.04 -31.11
CA ILE A 98 -2.91 -42.88 -31.30
C ILE A 98 -2.59 -42.33 -29.92
N VAL A 99 -1.32 -42.39 -29.55
CA VAL A 99 -0.79 -41.85 -28.31
C VAL A 99 -0.25 -40.46 -28.60
N ALA A 100 -0.76 -39.47 -27.88
CA ALA A 100 -0.28 -38.09 -27.92
C ALA A 100 0.60 -37.82 -26.71
N ASP A 101 1.75 -37.18 -26.95
CA ASP A 101 2.71 -36.79 -25.95
C ASP A 101 2.93 -35.27 -26.00
N LEU A 102 2.32 -34.59 -25.03
CA LEU A 102 2.42 -33.14 -24.86
C LEU A 102 3.47 -32.87 -23.78
N ARG A 103 4.68 -32.55 -24.22
CA ARG A 103 5.74 -32.17 -23.29
C ARG A 103 5.45 -30.78 -22.73
N GLY A 104 5.55 -30.64 -21.42
CA GLY A 104 5.47 -29.34 -20.76
C GLY A 104 6.73 -28.49 -20.99
N LYS A 105 6.70 -27.27 -20.48
CA LYS A 105 7.78 -26.30 -20.54
C LYS A 105 9.01 -26.86 -19.82
N ILE A 106 10.13 -26.91 -20.55
CA ILE A 106 11.41 -27.41 -20.03
C ILE A 106 12.04 -26.37 -19.07
N GLU A 107 11.72 -25.09 -19.26
CA GLU A 107 12.21 -23.98 -18.44
C GLU A 107 11.21 -23.57 -17.34
N PRO A 108 11.68 -23.14 -16.15
CA PRO A 108 10.81 -22.71 -15.06
C PRO A 108 9.90 -21.51 -15.43
N PRO A 109 8.63 -21.48 -15.00
CA PRO A 109 7.92 -22.55 -14.29
C PRO A 109 7.62 -23.74 -15.23
N MET A 110 8.04 -24.95 -14.81
CA MET A 110 7.85 -26.18 -15.57
C MET A 110 6.36 -26.54 -15.61
N SER A 111 5.85 -26.96 -16.77
CA SER A 111 4.50 -27.55 -16.88
C SER A 111 4.57 -29.07 -16.95
N GLU A 112 3.51 -29.72 -16.49
CA GLU A 112 3.42 -31.18 -16.45
C GLU A 112 3.34 -31.77 -17.87
N ARG A 113 3.99 -32.92 -18.09
CA ARG A 113 3.88 -33.68 -19.33
C ARG A 113 2.51 -34.37 -19.36
N ILE A 114 1.74 -34.14 -20.39
CA ILE A 114 0.41 -34.74 -20.56
C ILE A 114 0.50 -35.82 -21.63
N GLN A 115 0.09 -37.04 -21.28
CA GLN A 115 -0.01 -38.16 -22.21
C GLN A 115 -1.43 -38.71 -22.22
N PHE A 116 -1.97 -38.93 -23.41
CA PHE A 116 -3.28 -39.53 -23.60
C PHE A 116 -3.31 -40.37 -24.87
N SER A 117 -4.34 -41.20 -25.04
CA SER A 117 -4.54 -41.95 -26.26
C SER A 117 -5.97 -41.83 -26.80
N VAL A 118 -6.09 -41.92 -28.12
CA VAL A 118 -7.35 -41.89 -28.86
C VAL A 118 -7.42 -43.12 -29.74
N ARG A 119 -8.62 -43.71 -29.88
CA ARG A 119 -8.88 -44.84 -30.77
C ARG A 119 -9.71 -44.41 -31.98
N ASP A 120 -9.33 -44.87 -33.16
CA ASP A 120 -10.07 -44.61 -34.39
C ASP A 120 -9.87 -45.72 -35.44
N ASN A 121 -10.78 -45.85 -36.39
CA ASN A 121 -10.67 -46.82 -37.49
C ASN A 121 -9.67 -46.36 -38.56
N ASN A 122 -9.36 -45.05 -38.60
CA ASN A 122 -8.45 -44.44 -39.56
C ASN A 122 -7.39 -43.61 -38.85
N TRP A 123 -6.14 -43.71 -39.33
CA TRP A 123 -5.01 -42.92 -38.84
C TRP A 123 -5.26 -41.41 -38.92
N LEU A 124 -5.80 -40.92 -40.05
CA LEU A 124 -5.98 -39.47 -40.25
C LEU A 124 -7.07 -38.90 -39.35
N ASP A 125 -8.20 -39.62 -39.22
CA ASP A 125 -9.31 -39.19 -38.39
C ASP A 125 -8.92 -39.25 -36.90
N GLY A 126 -8.21 -40.30 -36.50
CA GLY A 126 -7.73 -40.41 -35.13
C GLY A 126 -6.69 -39.35 -34.81
N LEU A 127 -5.82 -39.01 -35.77
CA LEU A 127 -4.82 -37.95 -35.59
C LEU A 127 -5.50 -36.59 -35.45
N ALA A 128 -6.53 -36.31 -36.25
CA ALA A 128 -7.33 -35.09 -36.11
C ALA A 128 -8.02 -35.00 -34.74
N ARG A 129 -8.58 -36.10 -34.24
CA ARG A 129 -9.14 -36.16 -32.87
C ARG A 129 -8.07 -35.97 -31.80
N ALA A 130 -6.90 -36.58 -31.97
CA ALA A 130 -5.79 -36.42 -31.03
C ALA A 130 -5.27 -34.97 -31.01
N LEU A 131 -5.22 -34.28 -32.16
CA LEU A 131 -4.90 -32.85 -32.25
C LEU A 131 -5.94 -31.98 -31.54
N GLN A 132 -7.23 -32.27 -31.75
CA GLN A 132 -8.33 -31.55 -31.09
C GLN A 132 -8.30 -31.75 -29.56
N GLU A 133 -8.07 -32.97 -29.10
CA GLU A 133 -7.96 -33.27 -27.66
C GLU A 133 -6.72 -32.58 -27.06
N ALA A 134 -5.59 -32.55 -27.78
CA ALA A 134 -4.40 -31.85 -27.34
C ALA A 134 -4.65 -30.35 -27.13
N LEU A 135 -5.42 -29.71 -28.03
CA LEU A 135 -5.87 -28.32 -27.87
C LEU A 135 -6.71 -28.12 -26.61
N ALA A 136 -7.65 -29.03 -26.35
CA ALA A 136 -8.50 -28.95 -25.17
C ALA A 136 -7.69 -29.07 -23.87
N GLN A 137 -6.73 -30.01 -23.83
CA GLN A 137 -5.87 -30.24 -22.67
C GLN A 137 -4.95 -29.04 -22.38
N LEU A 138 -4.38 -28.41 -23.41
CA LEU A 138 -3.50 -27.25 -23.27
C LEU A 138 -4.23 -25.93 -22.96
N LYS A 139 -5.55 -25.87 -23.15
CA LYS A 139 -6.35 -24.68 -22.82
C LYS A 139 -6.47 -24.43 -21.31
N TYR A 140 -6.61 -25.48 -20.50
CA TYR A 140 -6.76 -25.36 -19.04
C TYR A 140 -5.56 -24.70 -18.33
N PRO A 141 -4.30 -25.04 -18.66
CA PRO A 141 -3.13 -24.35 -18.13
C PRO A 141 -3.12 -22.83 -18.39
N VAL A 142 -3.62 -22.38 -19.55
CA VAL A 142 -3.67 -20.94 -19.89
C VAL A 142 -4.63 -20.20 -18.97
N GLU A 143 -5.85 -20.73 -18.80
CA GLU A 143 -6.86 -20.11 -17.93
C GLU A 143 -6.42 -20.12 -16.46
N HIS A 144 -5.73 -21.18 -16.02
CA HIS A 144 -5.18 -21.24 -14.67
C HIS A 144 -4.05 -20.23 -14.45
N LEU A 145 -3.17 -20.04 -15.44
CA LEU A 145 -2.08 -19.08 -15.36
C LEU A 145 -2.60 -17.65 -15.27
N ASP A 146 -3.61 -17.31 -16.09
CA ASP A 146 -4.29 -16.01 -16.06
C ASP A 146 -4.94 -15.75 -14.69
N PHE A 147 -5.63 -16.75 -14.15
CA PHE A 147 -6.19 -16.69 -12.81
C PHE A 147 -5.13 -16.47 -11.73
N MET A 148 -3.99 -17.19 -11.79
CA MET A 148 -2.89 -17.01 -10.84
C MET A 148 -2.23 -15.64 -10.93
N LEU A 149 -2.03 -15.13 -12.16
CA LEU A 149 -1.48 -13.79 -12.39
C LEU A 149 -2.41 -12.73 -11.81
N THR A 150 -3.70 -12.80 -12.11
CA THR A 150 -4.72 -11.88 -11.59
C THR A 150 -4.74 -11.90 -10.06
N ARG A 151 -4.63 -13.08 -9.44
CA ARG A 151 -4.59 -13.22 -7.99
C ARG A 151 -3.34 -12.60 -7.37
N LYS A 152 -2.18 -12.79 -7.99
CA LYS A 152 -0.92 -12.19 -7.54
C LYS A 152 -0.95 -10.66 -7.65
N GLU A 153 -1.55 -10.11 -8.71
CA GLU A 153 -1.74 -8.67 -8.85
C GLU A 153 -2.65 -8.10 -7.76
N LEU A 154 -3.72 -8.82 -7.43
CA LEU A 154 -4.63 -8.46 -6.34
C LEU A 154 -3.89 -8.45 -4.98
N ASP A 155 -3.11 -9.50 -4.69
CA ASP A 155 -2.33 -9.59 -3.45
C ASP A 155 -1.29 -8.45 -3.35
N ASN A 156 -0.63 -8.11 -4.46
CA ASN A 156 0.29 -6.98 -4.53
C ASN A 156 -0.42 -5.64 -4.26
N SER A 157 -1.62 -5.44 -4.84
CA SER A 157 -2.45 -4.25 -4.62
C SER A 157 -2.85 -4.13 -3.14
N HIS A 158 -3.25 -5.23 -2.51
CA HIS A 158 -3.56 -5.25 -1.08
C HIS A 158 -2.35 -4.90 -0.21
N ALA A 159 -1.18 -5.48 -0.51
CA ALA A 159 0.04 -5.18 0.23
C ALA A 159 0.42 -3.69 0.14
N TYR A 160 0.33 -3.11 -1.05
CA TYR A 160 0.59 -1.68 -1.28
C TYR A 160 -0.40 -0.77 -0.52
N ALA A 161 -1.69 -1.09 -0.58
CA ALA A 161 -2.72 -0.34 0.14
C ALA A 161 -2.49 -0.37 1.65
N ASN A 162 -2.16 -1.54 2.21
CA ASN A 162 -1.86 -1.69 3.63
C ASN A 162 -0.63 -0.87 4.05
N GLN A 163 0.43 -0.88 3.24
CA GLN A 163 1.62 -0.08 3.51
C GLN A 163 1.32 1.42 3.51
N THR A 164 0.52 1.88 2.54
CA THR A 164 0.12 3.28 2.43
C THR A 164 -0.75 3.71 3.60
N HIS A 165 -1.70 2.88 4.01
CA HIS A 165 -2.54 3.13 5.19
C HIS A 165 -1.70 3.25 6.47
N LEU A 166 -0.72 2.36 6.67
CA LEU A 166 0.18 2.43 7.82
C LEU A 166 0.97 3.75 7.83
N HIS A 167 1.53 4.15 6.69
CA HIS A 167 2.26 5.40 6.56
C HIS A 167 1.38 6.63 6.84
N GLN A 168 0.15 6.64 6.32
CA GLN A 168 -0.83 7.70 6.61
C GLN A 168 -1.19 7.76 8.09
N SER A 169 -1.34 6.62 8.75
CA SER A 169 -1.59 6.55 10.20
C SER A 169 -0.45 7.20 10.99
N GLN A 170 0.80 6.87 10.67
CA GLN A 170 2.00 7.45 11.30
C GLN A 170 2.10 8.97 11.07
N GLN A 171 1.78 9.44 9.87
CA GLN A 171 1.72 10.87 9.57
C GLN A 171 0.63 11.58 10.37
N SER A 172 -0.53 10.96 10.54
CA SER A 172 -1.62 11.51 11.35
C SER A 172 -1.22 11.65 12.83
N GLU A 173 -0.54 10.66 13.38
CA GLU A 173 -0.04 10.70 14.77
C GLU A 173 0.99 11.79 14.98
N THR A 174 1.97 11.92 14.07
CA THR A 174 2.99 12.97 14.13
C THR A 174 2.37 14.37 14.01
N ILE A 175 1.38 14.56 13.14
CA ILE A 175 0.64 15.83 13.05
C ILE A 175 -0.06 16.16 14.39
N LYS A 176 -0.68 15.17 15.05
CA LYS A 176 -1.32 15.38 16.35
C LYS A 176 -0.32 15.80 17.42
N ILE A 177 0.87 15.19 17.46
CA ILE A 177 1.94 15.56 18.40
C ILE A 177 2.40 17.00 18.14
N LEU A 178 2.72 17.33 16.88
CA LEU A 178 3.16 18.67 16.50
C LEU A 178 2.10 19.74 16.78
N ALA A 179 0.81 19.42 16.63
CA ALA A 179 -0.27 20.33 16.98
C ALA A 179 -0.32 20.63 18.49
N LYS A 180 -0.14 19.60 19.33
CA LYS A 180 -0.05 19.77 20.80
C LYS A 180 1.16 20.62 21.19
N GLU A 181 2.33 20.33 20.61
CA GLU A 181 3.56 21.11 20.87
C GLU A 181 3.40 22.57 20.44
N ARG A 182 2.84 22.83 19.26
CA ARG A 182 2.57 24.19 18.77
C ARG A 182 1.64 24.97 19.72
N LYS A 183 0.62 24.31 20.28
CA LYS A 183 -0.28 24.92 21.28
C LYS A 183 0.49 25.28 22.56
N SER A 184 1.31 24.37 23.07
CA SER A 184 2.16 24.60 24.24
C SER A 184 3.13 25.78 24.02
N LEU A 185 3.83 25.82 22.90
CA LEU A 185 4.76 26.90 22.56
C LEU A 185 4.06 28.27 22.46
N ARG A 186 2.83 28.32 21.93
CA ARG A 186 2.03 29.55 21.92
C ARG A 186 1.70 30.04 23.33
N GLN A 187 1.33 29.12 24.23
CA GLN A 187 1.06 29.46 25.63
C GLN A 187 2.32 29.97 26.34
N GLN A 188 3.46 29.29 26.16
CA GLN A 188 4.75 29.74 26.71
C GLN A 188 5.13 31.13 26.20
N ARG A 189 4.92 31.39 24.90
CA ARG A 189 5.17 32.71 24.31
C ARG A 189 4.27 33.78 24.92
N ALA A 190 2.97 33.52 25.05
CA ALA A 190 2.03 34.46 25.67
C ALA A 190 2.42 34.80 27.12
N LYS A 191 2.87 33.81 27.91
CA LYS A 191 3.40 34.03 29.27
C LYS A 191 4.62 34.96 29.27
N LYS A 192 5.58 34.72 28.36
CA LYS A 192 6.77 35.56 28.22
C LYS A 192 6.41 36.98 27.78
N ASP A 193 5.51 37.14 26.82
CA ASP A 193 5.04 38.43 26.34
C ASP A 193 4.35 39.25 27.45
N TYR A 194 3.57 38.59 28.31
CA TYR A 194 2.98 39.21 29.50
C TYR A 194 4.04 39.73 30.48
N ILE A 195 5.05 38.91 30.80
CA ILE A 195 6.16 39.32 31.68
C ILE A 195 6.92 40.51 31.10
N ILE A 196 7.22 40.46 29.79
CA ILE A 196 7.89 41.56 29.09
C ILE A 196 7.06 42.85 29.19
N ALA A 197 5.75 42.78 28.97
CA ALA A 197 4.86 43.94 29.09
C ALA A 197 4.87 44.53 30.51
N ARG A 198 4.79 43.67 31.54
CA ARG A 198 4.85 44.07 32.95
C ARG A 198 6.19 44.75 33.29
N LEU A 199 7.31 44.17 32.86
CA LEU A 199 8.64 44.75 33.10
C LEU A 199 8.79 46.11 32.40
N ARG A 200 8.30 46.25 31.16
CA ARG A 200 8.30 47.53 30.44
C ARG A 200 7.50 48.60 31.19
N ALA A 201 6.34 48.25 31.74
CA ALA A 201 5.54 49.19 32.55
C ALA A 201 6.29 49.62 33.83
N LYS A 202 6.96 48.69 34.51
CA LYS A 202 7.78 48.99 35.69
C LYS A 202 8.96 49.90 35.36
N ILE A 203 9.65 49.65 34.24
CA ILE A 203 10.75 50.51 33.77
C ILE A 203 10.23 51.92 33.51
N ALA A 204 9.13 52.08 32.78
CA ALA A 204 8.56 53.40 32.50
C ALA A 204 8.18 54.17 33.78
N SER A 205 7.61 53.47 34.77
CA SER A 205 7.31 54.07 36.07
C SER A 205 8.58 54.50 36.83
N LEU A 206 9.63 53.68 36.82
CA LEU A 206 10.89 54.03 37.45
C LEU A 206 11.57 55.22 36.74
N GLU A 207 11.58 55.23 35.41
CA GLU A 207 12.08 56.36 34.61
C GLU A 207 11.36 57.67 34.96
N GLU A 208 10.04 57.63 35.18
CA GLU A 208 9.27 58.79 35.62
C GLU A 208 9.66 59.26 37.02
N THR A 209 9.84 58.33 37.98
CA THR A 209 10.29 58.69 39.33
C THR A 209 11.70 59.28 39.36
N VAL A 210 12.63 58.72 38.58
CA VAL A 210 13.99 59.23 38.45
C VAL A 210 13.96 60.64 37.86
N LYS A 211 13.19 60.86 36.79
CA LYS A 211 13.05 62.18 36.19
C LYS A 211 12.46 63.20 37.17
N ALA A 212 11.47 62.81 37.97
CA ALA A 212 10.91 63.67 39.02
C ALA A 212 11.96 64.05 40.07
N GLN A 213 12.77 63.08 40.51
CA GLN A 213 13.88 63.32 41.44
C GLN A 213 14.95 64.23 40.84
N GLU A 214 15.33 64.02 39.58
CA GLU A 214 16.27 64.88 38.85
C GLU A 214 15.77 66.33 38.74
N THR A 215 14.46 66.53 38.48
CA THR A 215 13.88 67.88 38.47
C THR A 215 13.92 68.53 39.85
N GLN A 216 13.60 67.79 40.92
CA GLN A 216 13.66 68.31 42.29
C GLN A 216 15.10 68.72 42.68
N LEU A 217 16.10 67.90 42.35
CA LEU A 217 17.50 68.22 42.62
C LEU A 217 17.95 69.48 41.87
N LYS A 218 17.52 69.65 40.62
CA LYS A 218 17.86 70.81 39.81
C LYS A 218 17.22 72.11 40.34
N ASP A 219 15.99 72.04 40.84
CA ASP A 219 15.32 73.18 41.47
C ASP A 219 16.04 73.57 42.78
N LEU A 220 16.44 72.59 43.60
CA LEU A 220 17.23 72.82 44.81
C LEU A 220 18.64 73.39 44.53
N GLU A 221 19.31 72.96 43.46
CA GLU A 221 20.59 73.56 43.02
C GLU A 221 20.42 75.01 42.55
N GLY A 222 19.24 75.38 42.01
CA GLY A 222 18.94 76.75 41.61
C GLY A 222 18.59 77.70 42.76
N GLU A 223 18.06 77.16 43.86
CA GLU A 223 17.74 77.89 45.10
C GLU A 223 18.86 77.87 46.14
N GLY A 224 19.93 77.09 45.91
CA GLY A 224 21.13 77.05 46.72
C GLY A 224 21.90 78.37 46.68
N GLU A 225 21.57 79.29 47.59
CA GLU A 225 22.47 80.36 48.00
C GLU A 225 23.78 79.71 48.48
N ASP A 226 24.92 80.15 47.94
CA ASP A 226 26.25 79.58 48.19
C ASP A 226 26.62 79.72 49.68
N ILE A 227 26.25 78.74 50.52
CA ILE A 227 26.60 78.72 51.95
C ILE A 227 28.05 78.24 52.10
N GLN A 228 29.01 78.95 51.51
CA GLN A 228 30.35 79.07 52.09
C GLN A 228 30.27 79.96 53.35
N GLY A 229 29.48 79.51 54.32
CA GLY A 229 29.27 80.16 55.60
C GLY A 229 30.06 79.46 56.69
N GLY A 230 31.26 79.99 56.97
CA GLY A 230 31.94 79.99 58.28
C GLY A 230 31.92 78.69 59.09
N GLY A 231 33.06 78.02 59.14
CA GLY A 231 33.27 76.82 59.95
C GLY A 231 32.82 76.99 61.40
N THR A 232 32.00 76.04 61.85
CA THR A 232 31.98 75.50 63.21
C THR A 232 31.36 74.11 63.18
N SER A 233 32.24 73.11 63.33
CA SER A 233 32.05 71.86 64.09
C SER A 233 30.65 71.63 64.67
N TYR A 234 29.94 70.60 64.19
CA TYR A 234 29.22 69.65 65.05
C TYR A 234 29.27 68.27 64.40
N LEU A 235 30.33 67.52 64.73
CA LEU A 235 30.31 66.07 64.70
C LEU A 235 29.55 65.63 65.95
N SER A 236 28.28 65.27 65.81
CA SER A 236 27.56 64.49 66.81
C SER A 236 27.64 63.04 66.38
N ASP A 237 28.46 62.28 67.10
CA ASP A 237 28.36 60.82 67.24
C ASP A 237 26.93 60.50 67.70
N ASP A 238 26.08 59.99 66.80
CA ASP A 238 24.89 59.23 67.18
C ASP A 238 24.88 57.95 66.34
N ASP A 239 25.58 56.98 66.92
CA ASP A 239 25.63 55.55 66.64
C ASP A 239 24.27 54.89 66.92
N ASP A 240 23.24 55.24 66.16
CA ASP A 240 21.88 54.67 66.31
C ASP A 240 21.48 53.80 65.11
N PHE A 241 22.43 53.01 64.58
CA PHE A 241 22.13 52.00 63.56
C PHE A 241 21.50 50.77 64.24
N GLU A 242 20.23 50.87 64.64
CA GLU A 242 19.44 49.66 64.85
C GLU A 242 19.23 48.97 63.50
N GLU A 243 19.95 47.86 63.35
CA GLU A 243 19.73 46.82 62.37
C GLU A 243 18.26 46.39 62.44
N ALA A 244 17.42 47.03 61.63
CA ALA A 244 16.05 46.60 61.36
C ALA A 244 16.12 45.27 60.60
N LYS A 245 16.31 44.23 61.40
CA LYS A 245 15.84 42.87 61.19
C LYS A 245 14.47 42.88 60.53
N ASP A 246 14.34 41.97 59.57
CA ASP A 246 13.07 41.40 59.14
C ASP A 246 12.17 42.33 58.30
N LEU A 247 12.73 42.92 57.24
CA LEU A 247 11.93 43.06 56.01
C LEU A 247 11.91 41.71 55.32
N ASP A 248 11.01 40.88 55.84
CA ASP A 248 10.50 39.67 55.23
C ASP A 248 9.96 40.01 53.83
N PHE A 249 10.85 40.10 52.85
CA PHE A 249 10.51 40.21 51.43
C PHE A 249 10.10 38.83 50.90
N HIS A 250 9.24 38.14 51.65
CA HIS A 250 8.40 37.07 51.17
C HIS A 250 7.04 37.68 50.78
N THR A 251 7.02 38.45 49.69
CA THR A 251 5.79 38.63 48.93
C THR A 251 6.08 38.55 47.43
N ASP A 252 5.65 37.41 46.89
CA ASP A 252 5.37 37.15 45.47
C ASP A 252 6.55 36.86 44.53
N VAL A 253 7.54 36.11 45.03
CA VAL A 253 8.36 35.22 44.18
C VAL A 253 7.84 33.78 44.32
N GLU A 254 6.53 33.59 44.27
CA GLU A 254 5.97 32.27 43.96
C GLU A 254 5.97 32.10 42.44
N GLY A 255 6.80 31.17 41.95
CA GLY A 255 6.81 30.76 40.55
C GLY A 255 8.18 30.54 39.91
N TYR A 256 9.28 30.56 40.67
CA TYR A 256 10.54 29.92 40.26
C TYR A 256 10.48 28.41 40.53
N GLU A 257 9.48 27.74 39.95
CA GLU A 257 9.47 26.28 39.89
C GLU A 257 9.88 25.89 38.48
N PHE A 258 11.18 25.63 38.35
CA PHE A 258 11.74 24.75 37.35
C PHE A 258 11.16 23.35 37.60
N MET A 259 9.91 23.12 37.20
CA MET A 259 9.34 21.79 37.15
C MET A 259 9.78 21.13 35.85
N GLU A 260 10.83 20.33 35.99
CA GLU A 260 10.99 19.07 35.25
C GLU A 260 9.61 18.43 35.11
N ALA A 261 9.26 17.96 33.90
CA ALA A 261 7.94 17.49 33.54
C ALA A 261 7.54 16.23 34.34
N GLY A 262 7.21 16.41 35.62
CA GLY A 262 6.49 15.48 36.46
C GLY A 262 5.02 15.59 36.10
N VAL A 263 4.45 14.44 35.78
CA VAL A 263 3.02 14.23 35.57
C VAL A 263 2.29 14.74 36.81
N ASP A 264 1.56 15.87 36.72
CA ASP A 264 0.33 16.02 37.50
C ASP A 264 -0.53 17.24 37.15
N ASP A 265 -1.83 17.03 37.41
CA ASP A 265 -2.86 17.99 37.74
C ASP A 265 -3.38 18.92 36.63
N PHE A 266 -4.00 18.30 35.62
CA PHE A 266 -5.02 18.98 34.84
C PHE A 266 -6.39 18.84 35.51
N ILE A 267 -6.91 19.94 36.04
CA ILE A 267 -8.35 20.12 36.21
C ILE A 267 -8.96 20.08 34.80
N LEU A 268 -9.82 19.10 34.54
CA LEU A 268 -10.71 19.07 33.37
C LEU A 268 -11.57 20.32 33.41
N ILE A 269 -11.24 21.29 32.57
CA ILE A 269 -12.22 22.30 32.17
C ILE A 269 -13.01 21.63 31.05
N ASP A 270 -14.17 21.08 31.42
CA ASP A 270 -15.22 20.76 30.46
C ASP A 270 -15.59 22.08 29.77
N VAL A 271 -15.07 22.27 28.55
CA VAL A 271 -15.56 23.31 27.67
C VAL A 271 -16.52 22.62 26.73
N ASP A 272 -17.79 22.93 26.96
CA ASP A 272 -18.96 22.44 26.25
C ASP A 272 -18.74 22.36 24.74
N GLU A 273 -19.13 21.22 24.17
CA GLU A 273 -19.45 21.06 22.75
C GLU A 273 -20.64 21.98 22.44
N GLU A 274 -20.37 23.13 21.81
CA GLU A 274 -21.39 23.83 21.02
C GLU A 274 -21.23 23.45 19.53
N GLU A 275 -22.23 22.71 19.07
CA GLU A 275 -22.76 22.48 17.70
C GLU A 275 -21.92 22.86 16.47
#